data_AF-A0A9E0SQL4-F1
#
_entry.id   AF-A0A9E0SQL4-F1
#
_cell.length_a   1.000
_cell.length_b   1.000
_cell.length_c   1.000
_cell.angle_alpha   90.00
_cell.angle_beta   90.00
_cell.angle_gamma   90.00
#
_symmetry.space_group_name_H-M   'P 1'
#
loop_
_entity.id
_entity.type
_entity.pdbx_description
1 polymer ?
#
loop_
_entity_poly.entity_id
_entity_poly.type
_entity_poly.pdbx_seq_one_letter_code
_entity_poly.pdbx_strand_id
1 'polypeptide(L)'
;MVERCREALSAHGMDVKPNSALGSLFRRAGRLNSEWIAGSENEDIALLMEADEAYRIAEAVLTAIGDHSAREAMRRVTKSDMRLSYRQPSQGKDALFELSLVESLRGRGVPARFRDPPDVEIDLPDGLGTYGVACKKVYSLKSVEGQLSKGLKQVAPYDGLGIVAFNLDDLVQERSILVAADRAQASETLARINMQFIERHRRRFQDAVMAGRCDGIWVSVSAHADVKAMTPRFNRLTENAIWTVEGAKALSKTRLQALQTAIER
;
A
#
# COMPACT_ATOMS: atom_id res chain seq x y z
N MET A 1 -14.63 -13.45 -0.55
CA MET A 1 -13.69 -12.63 0.25
C MET A 1 -14.42 -11.54 1.04
N VAL A 2 -15.19 -10.66 0.37
CA VAL A 2 -15.89 -9.53 1.00
C VAL A 2 -16.81 -9.92 2.16
N GLU A 3 -17.69 -10.91 1.99
CA GLU A 3 -18.60 -11.33 3.08
C GLU A 3 -17.84 -11.88 4.30
N ARG A 4 -16.79 -12.70 4.07
CA ARG A 4 -15.89 -13.15 5.16
C ARG A 4 -15.28 -11.97 5.92
N CYS A 5 -14.87 -10.91 5.23
CA CYS A 5 -14.37 -9.70 5.87
C CYS A 5 -15.45 -9.00 6.72
N ARG A 6 -16.68 -8.90 6.22
CA ARG A 6 -17.81 -8.30 6.97
C ARG A 6 -18.11 -9.06 8.25
N GLU A 7 -18.21 -10.38 8.16
CA GLU A 7 -18.43 -11.27 9.31
C GLU A 7 -17.30 -11.13 10.34
N ALA A 8 -16.05 -11.16 9.87
CA ALA A 8 -14.88 -11.05 10.74
C ALA A 8 -14.80 -9.68 11.44
N LEU A 9 -15.08 -8.59 10.73
CA LEU A 9 -15.17 -7.25 11.31
C LEU A 9 -16.29 -7.14 12.36
N SER A 10 -17.47 -7.70 12.07
CA SER A 10 -18.60 -7.69 13.00
C SER A 10 -18.29 -8.47 14.28
N ALA A 11 -17.65 -9.65 14.16
CA ALA A 11 -17.19 -10.45 15.29
C ALA A 11 -16.19 -9.70 16.20
N HIS A 12 -15.51 -8.68 15.68
CA HIS A 12 -14.56 -7.84 16.44
C HIS A 12 -15.14 -6.45 16.83
N GLY A 13 -16.46 -6.27 16.70
CA GLY A 13 -17.18 -5.05 17.06
C GLY A 13 -16.90 -3.86 16.14
N MET A 14 -16.58 -4.12 14.87
CA MET A 14 -16.26 -3.10 13.85
C MET A 14 -17.23 -3.14 12.67
N ASP A 15 -18.53 -3.03 12.95
CA ASP A 15 -19.57 -3.18 11.94
C ASP A 15 -19.45 -2.19 10.77
N VAL A 16 -19.49 -2.74 9.55
CA VAL A 16 -19.55 -1.97 8.32
C VAL A 16 -21.01 -1.58 8.06
N LYS A 17 -21.35 -0.32 8.35
CA LYS A 17 -22.70 0.21 8.08
C LYS A 17 -23.04 0.08 6.59
N PRO A 18 -24.22 -0.45 6.21
CA PRO A 18 -24.58 -0.66 4.81
C PRO A 18 -24.47 0.59 3.92
N ASN A 19 -24.75 1.77 4.49
CA ASN A 19 -24.74 3.05 3.77
C ASN A 19 -23.43 3.83 3.95
N SER A 20 -22.39 3.25 4.56
CA SER A 20 -21.06 3.85 4.54
C SER A 20 -20.42 3.68 3.16
N ALA A 21 -19.32 4.40 2.91
CA ALA A 21 -18.55 4.24 1.68
C ALA A 21 -18.10 2.78 1.49
N LEU A 22 -17.54 2.17 2.53
CA LEU A 22 -17.12 0.77 2.51
C LEU A 22 -18.30 -0.20 2.36
N GLY A 23 -19.41 0.03 3.06
CA GLY A 23 -20.60 -0.82 2.97
C GLY A 23 -21.23 -0.79 1.57
N SER A 24 -21.24 0.38 0.93
CA SER A 24 -21.72 0.54 -0.44
C SER A 24 -20.79 -0.14 -1.45
N LEU A 25 -19.48 -0.05 -1.23
CA LEU A 25 -18.47 -0.74 -2.06
C LEU A 25 -18.61 -2.26 -1.95
N PHE A 26 -18.70 -2.79 -0.73
CA PHE A 26 -18.87 -4.22 -0.47
C PHE A 26 -20.18 -4.77 -1.07
N ARG A 27 -21.28 -4.02 -0.96
CA ARG A 27 -22.56 -4.39 -1.56
C ARG A 27 -22.47 -4.50 -3.09
N ARG A 28 -21.79 -3.55 -3.73
CA ARG A 28 -21.61 -3.55 -5.19
C ARG A 28 -20.75 -4.72 -5.67
N ALA A 29 -19.66 -5.01 -4.97
CA ALA A 29 -18.84 -6.19 -5.24
C ALA A 29 -19.63 -7.50 -5.05
N GLY A 30 -20.45 -7.60 -4.00
CA GLY A 30 -21.33 -8.75 -3.76
C GLY A 30 -22.36 -8.94 -4.87
N ARG A 31 -22.98 -7.84 -5.35
CA ARG A 31 -23.92 -7.86 -6.47
C ARG A 31 -23.26 -8.35 -7.76
N LEU A 32 -22.09 -7.80 -8.10
CA LEU A 32 -21.33 -8.23 -9.28
C LEU A 32 -21.04 -9.73 -9.24
N ASN A 33 -20.62 -10.25 -8.09
CA ASN A 33 -20.36 -11.69 -7.94
C ASN A 33 -21.62 -12.54 -8.16
N SER A 34 -22.78 -12.11 -7.65
CA SER A 34 -24.05 -12.80 -7.88
C SER A 34 -24.49 -12.76 -9.35
N GLU A 35 -24.32 -11.62 -10.02
CA GLU A 35 -24.60 -11.46 -11.46
C GLU A 35 -23.69 -12.37 -12.31
N TRP A 36 -22.40 -12.43 -11.97
CA TRP A 36 -21.44 -13.31 -12.62
C TRP A 36 -21.81 -14.79 -12.49
N ILE A 37 -22.19 -15.23 -11.28
CA ILE A 37 -22.65 -16.61 -11.03
C ILE A 37 -23.94 -16.92 -11.82
N ALA A 38 -24.82 -15.92 -11.97
CA ALA A 38 -26.05 -16.05 -12.75
C ALA A 38 -25.82 -16.06 -14.28
N GLY A 39 -24.59 -15.91 -14.75
CA GLY A 39 -24.25 -15.90 -16.17
C GLY A 39 -24.57 -14.58 -16.88
N SER A 40 -24.76 -13.48 -16.13
CA SER A 40 -24.92 -12.16 -16.72
C SER A 40 -23.57 -11.63 -17.21
N GLU A 41 -23.46 -11.29 -18.48
CA GLU A 41 -22.32 -10.55 -19.02
C GLU A 41 -22.41 -9.09 -18.56
N ASN A 42 -21.63 -8.72 -17.55
CA ASN A 42 -21.51 -7.34 -17.11
C ASN A 42 -20.13 -6.80 -17.53
N GLU A 43 -20.11 -5.98 -18.58
CA GLU A 43 -18.88 -5.38 -19.15
C GLU A 43 -18.51 -4.04 -18.49
N ASP A 44 -19.18 -3.63 -17.40
CA ASP A 44 -18.87 -2.36 -16.75
C ASP A 44 -17.52 -2.41 -16.02
N ILE A 45 -16.51 -1.87 -16.69
CA ILE A 45 -15.15 -1.69 -16.18
C ILE A 45 -15.13 -0.94 -14.84
N ALA A 46 -16.00 0.04 -14.64
CA ALA A 46 -16.05 0.78 -13.38
C ALA A 46 -16.50 -0.12 -12.23
N LEU A 47 -17.44 -1.03 -12.49
CA LEU A 47 -17.89 -2.02 -11.51
C LEU A 47 -16.81 -3.06 -11.22
N LEU A 48 -16.03 -3.48 -12.22
CA LEU A 48 -14.85 -4.36 -12.02
C LEU A 48 -13.79 -3.68 -11.13
N MET A 49 -13.51 -2.40 -11.36
CA MET A 49 -12.60 -1.62 -10.51
C MET A 49 -13.11 -1.54 -9.07
N GLU A 50 -14.38 -1.22 -8.87
CA GLU A 50 -14.97 -1.17 -7.53
C GLU A 50 -14.94 -2.53 -6.82
N ALA A 51 -15.13 -3.63 -7.55
CA ALA A 51 -15.02 -4.98 -7.01
C ALA A 51 -13.58 -5.34 -6.62
N ASP A 52 -12.58 -4.97 -7.43
CA ASP A 52 -11.17 -5.15 -7.08
C ASP A 52 -10.76 -4.31 -5.86
N GLU A 53 -11.24 -3.06 -5.77
CA GLU A 53 -11.03 -2.21 -4.59
C GLU A 53 -11.63 -2.84 -3.33
N ALA A 54 -12.85 -3.38 -3.43
CA ALA A 54 -13.49 -4.11 -2.33
C ALA A 54 -12.67 -5.33 -1.90
N TYR A 55 -12.16 -6.09 -2.88
CA TYR A 55 -11.31 -7.25 -2.65
C TYR A 55 -10.01 -6.85 -1.95
N ARG A 56 -9.33 -5.79 -2.42
CA ARG A 56 -8.11 -5.23 -1.80
C ARG A 56 -8.30 -4.95 -0.33
N ILE A 57 -9.38 -4.24 -0.01
CA ILE A 57 -9.68 -3.82 1.36
C ILE A 57 -9.98 -5.06 2.21
N ALA A 58 -10.76 -6.00 1.67
CA ALA A 58 -11.11 -7.22 2.38
C ALA A 58 -9.87 -8.08 2.71
N GLU A 59 -8.95 -8.25 1.77
CA GLU A 59 -7.71 -9.01 1.93
C GLU A 59 -6.78 -8.39 2.99
N ALA A 60 -6.56 -7.07 2.90
CA ALA A 60 -5.73 -6.33 3.85
C ALA A 60 -6.32 -6.37 5.28
N VAL A 61 -7.65 -6.23 5.42
CA VAL A 61 -8.34 -6.29 6.71
C VAL A 61 -8.32 -7.69 7.30
N LEU A 62 -8.59 -8.73 6.50
CA LEU A 62 -8.60 -10.11 6.98
C LEU A 62 -7.23 -10.55 7.50
N THR A 63 -6.14 -10.07 6.88
CA THR A 63 -4.77 -10.31 7.35
C THR A 63 -4.48 -9.66 8.70
N ALA A 64 -5.22 -8.61 9.04
CA ALA A 64 -5.04 -7.82 10.27
C ALA A 64 -6.04 -8.15 11.38
N ILE A 65 -7.09 -8.92 11.12
CA ILE A 65 -8.27 -9.00 12.01
C ILE A 65 -7.96 -9.50 13.42
N GLY A 66 -6.97 -10.39 13.57
CA GLY A 66 -6.54 -10.92 14.86
C GLY A 66 -5.45 -10.10 15.56
N ASP A 67 -4.94 -9.03 14.93
CA ASP A 67 -3.85 -8.22 15.45
C ASP A 67 -4.42 -6.98 16.18
N HIS A 68 -4.28 -6.97 17.50
CA HIS A 68 -4.77 -5.86 18.32
C HIS A 68 -4.13 -4.51 17.92
N SER A 69 -2.86 -4.52 17.51
CA SER A 69 -2.15 -3.32 17.07
C SER A 69 -2.73 -2.72 15.79
N ALA A 70 -3.44 -3.52 14.98
CA ALA A 70 -4.08 -3.06 13.75
C ALA A 70 -5.49 -2.47 13.96
N ARG A 71 -6.03 -2.53 15.19
CA ARG A 71 -7.43 -2.17 15.47
C ARG A 71 -7.77 -0.74 15.04
N GLU A 72 -6.87 0.21 15.28
CA GLU A 72 -7.11 1.60 14.88
C GLU A 72 -7.05 1.79 13.36
N ALA A 73 -6.14 1.11 12.65
CA ALA A 73 -6.09 1.12 11.19
C ALA A 73 -7.38 0.53 10.58
N MET A 74 -7.84 -0.62 11.09
CA MET A 74 -9.12 -1.21 10.68
C MET A 74 -10.32 -0.29 10.98
N ARG A 75 -10.32 0.39 12.14
CA ARG A 75 -11.34 1.39 12.48
C ARG A 75 -11.34 2.58 11.51
N ARG A 76 -10.17 3.08 11.10
CA ARG A 76 -10.05 4.16 10.10
C ARG A 76 -10.59 3.71 8.74
N VAL A 77 -10.32 2.48 8.32
CA VAL A 77 -10.88 1.88 7.09
C VAL A 77 -12.41 1.79 7.15
N THR A 78 -12.99 1.34 8.26
CA THR A 78 -14.45 1.16 8.36
C THR A 78 -15.23 2.47 8.49
N LYS A 79 -14.59 3.55 8.97
CA LYS A 79 -15.25 4.85 9.25
C LYS A 79 -15.00 5.95 8.22
N SER A 80 -14.03 5.78 7.32
CA SER A 80 -13.64 6.83 6.36
C SER A 80 -14.21 6.61 4.96
N ASP A 81 -14.00 7.58 4.06
CA ASP A 81 -14.23 7.36 2.63
C ASP A 81 -13.21 6.35 2.06
N MET A 82 -13.72 5.28 1.46
CA MET A 82 -12.94 4.17 0.91
C MET A 82 -13.03 4.07 -0.61
N ARG A 83 -13.48 5.13 -1.30
CA ARG A 83 -13.42 5.21 -2.76
C ARG A 83 -11.98 5.42 -3.22
N LEU A 84 -11.29 4.33 -3.58
CA LEU A 84 -9.85 4.36 -3.89
C LEU A 84 -9.57 5.03 -5.23
N SER A 85 -10.51 4.93 -6.17
CA SER A 85 -10.42 5.58 -7.48
C SER A 85 -10.51 7.10 -7.45
N TYR A 86 -10.91 7.75 -6.35
CA TYR A 86 -11.07 9.21 -6.26
C TYR A 86 -9.83 9.86 -5.65
N ARG A 87 -9.35 11.00 -6.16
CA ARG A 87 -8.11 11.65 -5.66
C ARG A 87 -8.35 12.61 -4.49
N GLN A 88 -8.97 12.09 -3.44
CA GLN A 88 -9.25 12.84 -2.22
C GLN A 88 -8.53 12.25 -1.00
N PRO A 89 -7.97 13.09 -0.11
CA PRO A 89 -7.40 12.66 1.16
C PRO A 89 -8.39 11.87 2.00
N SER A 90 -7.96 10.74 2.56
CA SER A 90 -8.78 9.92 3.45
C SER A 90 -7.90 9.17 4.46
N GLN A 91 -8.25 9.30 5.74
CA GLN A 91 -7.59 8.53 6.80
C GLN A 91 -7.75 7.02 6.61
N GLY A 92 -8.83 6.58 5.95
CA GLY A 92 -9.03 5.17 5.61
C GLY A 92 -8.08 4.69 4.52
N LYS A 93 -7.73 5.54 3.55
CA LYS A 93 -6.73 5.20 2.54
C LYS A 93 -5.31 5.20 3.11
N ASP A 94 -5.02 6.11 4.03
CA ASP A 94 -3.75 6.12 4.78
C ASP A 94 -3.60 4.80 5.54
N ALA A 95 -4.62 4.41 6.31
CA ALA A 95 -4.66 3.14 7.04
C ALA A 95 -4.62 1.92 6.09
N LEU A 96 -5.29 1.98 4.94
CA LEU A 96 -5.25 0.89 3.97
C LEU A 96 -3.85 0.67 3.42
N PHE A 97 -3.03 1.72 3.28
CA PHE A 97 -1.64 1.56 2.86
C PHE A 97 -0.83 0.78 3.90
N GLU A 98 -1.00 1.09 5.18
CA GLU A 98 -0.36 0.36 6.30
C GLU A 98 -0.79 -1.13 6.30
N LEU A 99 -2.10 -1.39 6.21
CA LEU A 99 -2.66 -2.75 6.17
C LEU A 99 -2.18 -3.54 4.96
N SER A 100 -2.20 -2.92 3.77
CA SER A 100 -1.76 -3.55 2.52
C SER A 100 -0.26 -3.84 2.52
N LEU A 101 0.55 -2.97 3.14
CA LEU A 101 1.99 -3.20 3.24
C LEU A 101 2.28 -4.44 4.10
N VAL A 102 1.64 -4.56 5.26
CA VAL A 102 1.82 -5.74 6.13
C VAL A 102 1.30 -7.01 5.48
N GLU A 103 0.16 -6.96 4.81
CA GLU A 103 -0.38 -8.08 4.04
C GLU A 103 0.61 -8.55 2.97
N SER A 104 1.10 -7.62 2.16
CA SER A 104 2.08 -7.86 1.10
C SER A 104 3.40 -8.44 1.65
N LEU A 105 3.90 -7.93 2.78
CA LEU A 105 5.11 -8.42 3.44
C LEU A 105 4.91 -9.83 4.00
N ARG A 106 3.82 -10.07 4.75
CA ARG A 106 3.52 -11.38 5.34
C ARG A 106 3.26 -12.44 4.26
N GLY A 107 2.62 -12.07 3.16
CA GLY A 107 2.41 -12.94 1.99
C GLY A 107 3.70 -13.43 1.34
N ARG A 108 4.82 -12.72 1.54
CA ARG A 108 6.18 -13.09 1.11
C ARG A 108 7.02 -13.73 2.22
N GLY A 109 6.40 -14.09 3.34
CA GLY A 109 7.10 -14.66 4.49
C GLY A 109 7.96 -13.67 5.26
N VAL A 110 7.81 -12.36 5.03
CA VAL A 110 8.51 -11.34 5.82
C VAL A 110 7.80 -11.16 7.17
N PRO A 111 8.50 -11.30 8.31
CA PRO A 111 7.90 -11.10 9.64
C PRO A 111 7.59 -9.62 9.89
N ALA A 112 6.43 -9.16 9.41
CA ALA A 112 5.94 -7.81 9.58
C ALA A 112 4.82 -7.73 10.63
N ARG A 113 4.82 -6.66 11.43
CA ARG A 113 3.79 -6.40 12.45
C ARG A 113 3.38 -4.94 12.46
N PHE A 114 2.14 -4.69 12.89
CA PHE A 114 1.63 -3.33 13.07
C PHE A 114 2.21 -2.70 14.33
N ARG A 115 2.58 -1.43 14.24
CA ARG A 115 3.15 -0.68 15.37
C ARG A 115 2.91 0.81 15.15
N ASP A 116 2.35 1.54 16.10
CA ASP A 116 2.18 2.99 15.98
C ASP A 116 2.89 3.72 17.15
N PRO A 117 3.96 4.51 16.90
CA PRO A 117 4.78 4.62 15.66
C PRO A 117 5.73 3.41 15.49
N PRO A 118 6.17 3.04 14.25
CA PRO A 118 6.30 3.89 13.07
C PRO A 118 5.28 3.62 11.96
N ASP A 119 4.18 2.93 12.21
CA ASP A 119 3.18 2.34 11.31
C ASP A 119 3.40 0.81 11.13
N VAL A 120 4.60 0.39 10.71
CA VAL A 120 4.96 -1.03 10.52
C VAL A 120 6.37 -1.33 11.06
N GLU A 121 6.54 -2.47 11.74
CA GLU A 121 7.85 -3.02 12.10
C GLU A 121 8.12 -4.31 11.33
N ILE A 122 9.37 -4.50 10.92
CA ILE A 122 9.88 -5.70 10.26
C ILE A 122 11.05 -6.25 11.07
N ASP A 123 11.10 -7.56 11.29
CA ASP A 123 12.31 -8.20 11.78
C ASP A 123 13.19 -8.59 10.59
N LEU A 124 14.32 -7.88 10.42
CA LEU A 124 15.25 -8.20 9.35
C LEU A 124 16.03 -9.48 9.69
N PRO A 125 16.40 -10.28 8.66
CA PRO A 125 17.18 -11.51 8.87
C PRO A 125 18.57 -11.21 9.43
N ASP A 126 19.27 -12.28 9.83
CA ASP A 126 20.70 -12.26 10.19
C ASP A 126 21.07 -11.32 11.35
N GLY A 127 20.13 -11.09 12.28
CA GLY A 127 20.36 -10.27 13.47
C GLY A 127 20.46 -8.77 13.19
N LEU A 128 19.99 -8.31 12.02
CA LEU A 128 19.99 -6.91 11.63
C LEU A 128 19.01 -6.01 12.43
N GLY A 129 18.21 -6.64 13.30
CA GLY A 129 17.36 -5.97 14.30
C GLY A 129 15.98 -5.59 13.79
N THR A 130 15.20 -5.00 14.68
CA THR A 130 13.88 -4.45 14.37
C THR A 130 14.02 -3.22 13.48
N TYR A 131 13.27 -3.20 12.38
CA TYR A 131 13.35 -2.19 11.35
C TYR A 131 12.01 -1.47 11.18
N GLY A 132 12.00 -0.16 11.38
CA GLY A 132 10.78 0.65 11.29
C GLY A 132 10.42 1.06 9.86
N VAL A 133 9.14 1.03 9.52
CA VAL A 133 8.63 1.51 8.22
C VAL A 133 7.53 2.54 8.43
N ALA A 134 7.83 3.80 8.11
CA ALA A 134 6.87 4.90 8.16
C ALA A 134 6.07 5.05 6.86
N CYS A 135 4.78 4.76 6.93
CA CYS A 135 3.87 4.72 5.79
C CYS A 135 3.25 6.09 5.54
N LYS A 136 3.52 6.68 4.37
CA LYS A 136 3.08 8.03 4.02
C LYS A 136 2.41 8.03 2.65
N LYS A 137 1.10 8.30 2.64
CA LYS A 137 0.38 8.47 1.39
C LYS A 137 0.62 9.87 0.82
N VAL A 138 0.85 9.94 -0.49
CA VAL A 138 1.11 11.19 -1.21
C VAL A 138 -0.09 11.56 -2.07
N TYR A 139 -0.86 12.53 -1.61
CA TYR A 139 -2.01 13.07 -2.36
C TYR A 139 -1.63 14.22 -3.30
N SER A 140 -0.47 14.83 -3.08
CA SER A 140 0.07 15.86 -3.97
C SER A 140 1.58 15.98 -3.82
N LEU A 141 2.25 16.36 -4.90
CA LEU A 141 3.70 16.60 -4.90
C LEU A 141 4.11 17.76 -3.96
N LYS A 142 3.18 18.68 -3.66
CA LYS A 142 3.41 19.79 -2.71
C LYS A 142 3.52 19.31 -1.26
N SER A 143 2.92 18.16 -0.94
CA SER A 143 2.89 17.62 0.44
C SER A 143 4.10 16.76 0.81
N VAL A 144 4.97 16.42 -0.15
CA VAL A 144 6.04 15.42 0.03
C VAL A 144 7.01 15.80 1.15
N GLU A 145 7.44 17.06 1.23
CA GLU A 145 8.36 17.49 2.30
C GLU A 145 7.74 17.34 3.70
N GLY A 146 6.46 17.69 3.84
CA GLY A 146 5.72 17.51 5.09
C GLY A 146 5.54 16.04 5.45
N GLN A 147 5.28 15.18 4.47
CA GLN A 147 5.16 13.74 4.67
C GLN A 147 6.50 13.09 5.03
N LEU A 148 7.59 13.48 4.36
CA LEU A 148 8.94 13.06 4.70
C LEU A 148 9.27 13.43 6.15
N SER A 149 9.04 14.69 6.55
CA SER A 149 9.30 15.14 7.92
C SER A 149 8.54 14.32 8.96
N LYS A 150 7.26 14.01 8.70
CA LYS A 150 6.45 13.14 9.57
C LYS A 150 7.00 11.71 9.62
N GLY A 151 7.36 11.13 8.48
CA GLY A 151 7.93 9.78 8.42
C GLY A 151 9.26 9.68 9.18
N LEU A 152 10.16 10.65 9.00
CA LEU A 152 11.43 10.70 9.74
C LEU A 152 11.21 10.81 11.25
N LYS A 153 10.21 11.57 11.71
CA LYS A 153 9.86 11.64 13.13
C LYS A 153 9.36 10.30 13.68
N GLN A 154 8.63 9.53 12.88
CA GLN A 154 8.15 8.21 13.28
C GLN A 154 9.26 7.16 13.32
N VAL A 155 10.28 7.25 12.46
CA VAL A 155 11.45 6.35 12.46
C VAL A 155 12.49 6.75 13.51
N ALA A 156 12.50 8.00 13.98
CA ALA A 156 13.48 8.49 14.96
C ALA A 156 13.62 7.64 16.25
N PRO A 157 12.55 7.07 16.85
CA PRO A 157 12.67 6.16 18.00
C PRO A 157 13.48 4.88 17.74
N TYR A 158 13.74 4.55 16.47
CA TYR A 158 14.57 3.44 16.04
C TYR A 158 16.01 3.90 15.76
N ASP A 159 16.45 5.07 16.24
CA ASP A 159 17.77 5.65 15.96
C ASP A 159 18.08 5.76 14.45
N GLY A 160 17.04 5.99 13.64
CA GLY A 160 17.14 6.04 12.18
C GLY A 160 17.16 4.67 11.49
N LEU A 161 17.07 3.56 12.23
CA LEU A 161 16.96 2.19 11.73
C LEU A 161 15.57 1.95 11.13
N GLY A 162 15.38 2.46 9.92
CA GLY A 162 14.11 2.34 9.23
C GLY A 162 14.05 3.08 7.91
N ILE A 163 12.89 2.99 7.27
CA ILE A 163 12.62 3.52 5.94
C ILE A 163 11.33 4.35 5.96
N VAL A 164 11.28 5.39 5.13
CA VAL A 164 10.03 6.09 4.85
C VAL A 164 9.44 5.52 3.57
N ALA A 165 8.24 4.92 3.67
CA ALA A 165 7.51 4.34 2.56
C ALA A 165 6.44 5.31 2.05
N PHE A 166 6.48 5.64 0.76
CA PHE A 166 5.52 6.49 0.08
C PHE A 166 4.57 5.69 -0.80
N ASN A 167 3.27 5.93 -0.67
CA ASN A 167 2.26 5.44 -1.60
C ASN A 167 1.85 6.54 -2.59
N LEU A 168 1.93 6.24 -3.88
CA LEU A 168 1.66 7.17 -4.97
C LEU A 168 0.32 6.90 -5.71
N ASP A 169 -0.55 6.04 -5.17
CA ASP A 169 -1.83 5.66 -5.82
C ASP A 169 -2.71 6.90 -6.12
N ASP A 170 -2.55 8.01 -5.39
CA ASP A 170 -3.29 9.25 -5.62
C ASP A 170 -2.57 10.26 -6.55
N LEU A 171 -1.40 9.90 -7.09
CA LEU A 171 -0.71 10.68 -8.12
C LEU A 171 -0.93 10.14 -9.54
N VAL A 172 -1.43 8.90 -9.67
CA VAL A 172 -1.87 8.36 -10.97
C VAL A 172 -3.24 8.93 -11.34
N GLN A 173 -3.55 8.96 -12.64
CA GLN A 173 -4.78 9.56 -13.15
C GLN A 173 -6.03 8.96 -12.49
N GLU A 174 -7.01 9.82 -12.18
CA GLU A 174 -8.28 9.41 -11.57
C GLU A 174 -9.09 8.61 -12.60
N ARG A 175 -9.73 7.50 -12.17
CA ARG A 175 -10.61 6.68 -13.02
C ARG A 175 -9.99 6.26 -14.36
N SER A 176 -8.67 6.07 -14.40
CA SER A 176 -7.97 5.55 -15.56
C SER A 176 -7.57 4.10 -15.34
N ILE A 177 -7.44 3.36 -16.44
CA ILE A 177 -6.81 2.05 -16.47
C ILE A 177 -5.54 2.13 -17.29
N LEU A 178 -4.47 1.52 -16.78
CA LEU A 178 -3.24 1.34 -17.53
C LEU A 178 -3.45 0.27 -18.60
N VAL A 179 -3.37 0.64 -19.88
CA VAL A 179 -3.44 -0.32 -20.98
C VAL A 179 -2.03 -0.73 -21.38
N ALA A 180 -1.77 -2.04 -21.41
CA ALA A 180 -0.46 -2.57 -21.79
C ALA A 180 -0.59 -3.85 -22.64
N ALA A 181 0.44 -4.12 -23.45
CA ALA A 181 0.55 -5.35 -24.23
C ALA A 181 0.79 -6.56 -23.33
N ASP A 182 1.69 -6.43 -22.36
CA ASP A 182 2.08 -7.47 -21.42
C ASP A 182 2.40 -6.89 -20.04
N ARG A 183 2.70 -7.78 -19.08
CA ARG A 183 3.02 -7.40 -17.71
C ARG A 183 4.30 -6.57 -17.62
N ALA A 184 5.32 -6.87 -18.44
CA ALA A 184 6.60 -6.17 -18.39
C ALA A 184 6.44 -4.69 -18.76
N GLN A 185 5.68 -4.38 -19.82
CA GLN A 185 5.39 -3.00 -20.20
C GLN A 185 4.60 -2.24 -19.13
N ALA A 186 3.63 -2.91 -18.49
CA ALA A 186 2.86 -2.31 -17.40
C ALA A 186 3.77 -2.01 -16.18
N SER A 187 4.60 -2.97 -15.79
CA SER A 187 5.60 -2.82 -14.73
C SER A 187 6.60 -1.71 -15.03
N GLU A 188 7.14 -1.63 -16.25
CA GLU A 188 8.06 -0.55 -16.65
C GLU A 188 7.41 0.84 -16.53
N THR A 189 6.13 0.96 -16.91
CA THR A 189 5.38 2.21 -16.80
C THR A 189 5.25 2.66 -15.34
N LEU A 190 4.90 1.75 -14.44
CA LEU A 190 4.77 2.03 -13.01
C LEU A 190 6.12 2.26 -12.34
N ALA A 191 7.16 1.50 -12.70
CA ALA A 191 8.53 1.70 -12.23
C ALA A 191 9.07 3.09 -12.61
N ARG A 192 8.77 3.56 -13.83
CA ARG A 192 9.12 4.92 -14.27
C ARG A 192 8.45 6.01 -13.42
N ILE A 193 7.20 5.81 -12.98
CA ILE A 193 6.52 6.74 -12.07
C ILE A 193 7.26 6.81 -10.72
N ASN A 194 7.61 5.66 -10.15
CA ASN A 194 8.38 5.60 -8.90
C ASN A 194 9.73 6.31 -9.03
N MET A 195 10.48 6.05 -10.11
CA MET A 195 11.77 6.69 -10.33
C MET A 195 11.65 8.20 -10.56
N GLN A 196 10.67 8.65 -11.34
CA GLN A 196 10.43 10.09 -11.53
C GLN A 196 10.11 10.80 -10.21
N PHE A 197 9.35 10.15 -9.32
CA PHE A 197 9.08 10.68 -7.98
C PHE A 197 10.38 10.78 -7.15
N ILE A 198 11.21 9.73 -7.15
CA ILE A 198 12.50 9.73 -6.46
C ILE A 198 13.40 10.84 -6.98
N GLU A 199 13.59 10.95 -8.29
CA GLU A 199 14.45 11.97 -8.90
C GLU A 199 14.00 13.39 -8.57
N ARG A 200 12.69 13.64 -8.65
CA ARG A 200 12.11 14.96 -8.35
C ARG A 200 12.39 15.41 -6.91
N HIS A 201 12.52 14.48 -5.98
CA HIS A 201 12.70 14.75 -4.55
C HIS A 201 14.09 14.33 -4.03
N ARG A 202 15.00 13.94 -4.94
CA ARG A 202 16.32 13.35 -4.65
C ARG A 202 17.11 14.10 -3.60
N ARG A 203 17.23 15.43 -3.74
CA ARG A 203 17.99 16.27 -2.80
C ARG A 203 17.53 16.09 -1.36
N ARG A 204 16.21 16.15 -1.12
CA ARG A 204 15.65 16.03 0.24
C ARG A 204 15.80 14.63 0.81
N PHE A 205 15.62 13.61 -0.03
CA PHE A 205 15.80 12.23 0.37
C PHE A 205 17.27 11.94 0.70
N GLN A 206 18.20 12.44 -0.11
CA GLN A 206 19.64 12.37 0.14
C GLN A 206 20.01 13.07 1.44
N ASP A 207 19.52 14.29 1.69
CA ASP A 207 19.77 15.00 2.95
C ASP A 207 19.27 14.19 4.17
N ALA A 208 18.15 13.47 4.05
CA ALA A 208 17.63 12.62 5.12
C ALA A 208 18.49 11.38 5.37
N VAL A 209 18.90 10.68 4.31
CA VAL A 209 19.70 9.46 4.40
C VAL A 209 21.13 9.76 4.85
N MET A 210 21.78 10.78 4.29
CA MET A 210 23.14 11.19 4.68
C MET A 210 23.21 11.67 6.13
N ALA A 211 22.15 12.30 6.63
CA ALA A 211 22.03 12.67 8.04
C ALA A 211 21.73 11.47 8.96
N GLY A 212 21.56 10.27 8.42
CA GLY A 212 21.24 9.06 9.19
C GLY A 212 19.85 9.10 9.83
N ARG A 213 18.91 9.89 9.30
CA ARG A 213 17.54 10.00 9.84
C ARG A 213 16.63 8.86 9.38
N CYS A 214 17.04 8.16 8.33
CA CYS A 214 16.47 6.92 7.81
C CYS A 214 17.53 6.26 6.92
N ASP A 215 17.37 4.98 6.63
CA ASP A 215 18.29 4.24 5.77
C ASP A 215 17.99 4.43 4.28
N GLY A 216 16.74 4.75 3.92
CA GLY A 216 16.32 4.95 2.54
C GLY A 216 14.86 5.39 2.38
N ILE A 217 14.37 5.28 1.16
CA ILE A 217 13.00 5.58 0.75
C ILE A 217 12.42 4.38 0.01
N TRP A 218 11.21 3.95 0.38
CA TRP A 218 10.42 2.99 -0.39
C TRP A 218 9.33 3.78 -1.10
N VAL A 219 9.18 3.61 -2.41
CA VAL A 219 8.08 4.19 -3.18
C VAL A 219 7.25 3.06 -3.77
N SER A 220 5.94 3.14 -3.63
CA SER A 220 4.99 2.14 -4.12
C SER A 220 3.87 2.82 -4.90
N VAL A 221 3.53 2.27 -6.05
CA VAL A 221 2.41 2.73 -6.88
C VAL A 221 1.60 1.54 -7.34
N SER A 222 0.29 1.62 -7.21
CA SER A 222 -0.65 0.63 -7.73
C SER A 222 -1.60 1.24 -8.74
N ALA A 223 -1.94 0.47 -9.78
CA ALA A 223 -2.94 0.85 -10.76
C ALA A 223 -3.76 -0.37 -11.22
N HIS A 224 -5.02 -0.14 -11.55
CA HIS A 224 -5.78 -1.08 -12.38
C HIS A 224 -5.21 -1.06 -13.80
N ALA A 225 -5.07 -2.24 -14.39
CA ALA A 225 -4.48 -2.44 -15.70
C ALA A 225 -5.31 -3.40 -16.55
N ASP A 226 -5.42 -3.10 -17.84
CA ASP A 226 -5.90 -4.01 -18.88
C ASP A 226 -4.67 -4.47 -19.68
N VAL A 227 -4.24 -5.69 -19.40
CA VAL A 227 -3.03 -6.29 -19.98
C VAL A 227 -3.42 -7.36 -20.98
N LYS A 228 -3.19 -7.09 -22.27
CA LYS A 228 -3.67 -7.94 -23.39
C LYS A 228 -3.18 -9.38 -23.31
N ALA A 229 -1.92 -9.60 -22.91
CA ALA A 229 -1.31 -10.92 -22.84
C ALA A 229 -1.66 -11.69 -21.54
N MET A 230 -2.40 -11.11 -20.60
CA MET A 230 -2.78 -11.78 -19.34
C MET A 230 -4.19 -12.36 -19.44
N THR A 231 -4.44 -13.43 -18.68
CA THR A 231 -5.79 -13.99 -18.48
C THR A 231 -6.02 -14.20 -16.98
N PRO A 232 -6.95 -13.45 -16.34
CA PRO A 232 -7.77 -12.38 -16.93
C PRO A 232 -6.93 -11.17 -17.38
N ARG A 233 -7.48 -10.36 -18.29
CA ARG A 233 -6.81 -9.14 -18.79
C ARG A 233 -6.82 -8.01 -17.77
N PHE A 234 -7.96 -7.84 -17.07
CA PHE A 234 -8.10 -6.87 -16.00
C PHE A 234 -7.35 -7.35 -14.75
N ASN A 235 -6.41 -6.55 -14.27
CA ASN A 235 -5.56 -6.86 -13.13
C ASN A 235 -5.29 -5.59 -12.31
N ARG A 236 -4.97 -5.75 -11.03
CA ARG A 236 -4.27 -4.71 -10.26
C ARG A 236 -2.78 -5.03 -10.24
N LEU A 237 -1.97 -4.06 -10.67
CA LEU A 237 -0.51 -4.16 -10.62
C LEU A 237 0.03 -3.16 -9.61
N THR A 238 1.05 -3.59 -8.86
CA THR A 238 1.76 -2.77 -7.88
C THR A 238 3.25 -2.87 -8.17
N GLU A 239 3.90 -1.72 -8.31
CA GLU A 239 5.36 -1.65 -8.43
C GLU A 239 5.98 -0.92 -7.25
N ASN A 240 7.13 -1.41 -6.83
CA ASN A 240 7.88 -0.91 -5.70
C ASN A 240 9.29 -0.49 -6.13
N ALA A 241 9.81 0.58 -5.56
CA ALA A 241 11.19 0.98 -5.70
C ALA A 241 11.77 1.30 -4.30
N ILE A 242 12.86 0.64 -3.93
CA ILE A 242 13.61 0.95 -2.72
C ILE A 242 14.88 1.68 -3.13
N TRP A 243 15.08 2.86 -2.56
CA TRP A 243 16.15 3.78 -2.95
C TRP A 243 16.96 4.23 -1.73
N THR A 244 18.27 4.36 -1.93
CA THR A 244 19.22 4.98 -1.01
C THR A 244 20.35 5.64 -1.78
N VAL A 245 21.28 6.29 -1.09
CA VAL A 245 22.43 6.96 -1.70
C VAL A 245 23.71 6.15 -1.52
N GLU A 246 24.64 6.30 -2.48
CA GLU A 246 25.93 5.62 -2.41
C GLU A 246 26.76 6.06 -1.19
N GLY A 247 26.58 7.29 -0.71
CA GLY A 247 27.23 7.78 0.53
C GLY A 247 26.59 7.28 1.83
N ALA A 248 25.54 6.46 1.78
CA ALA A 248 24.87 5.96 2.98
C ALA A 248 25.80 5.07 3.81
N LYS A 249 25.58 5.04 5.14
CA LYS A 249 26.34 4.19 6.06
C LYS A 249 26.27 2.73 5.59
N ALA A 250 27.38 2.00 5.69
CA ALA A 250 27.46 0.62 5.20
C ALA A 250 26.33 -0.26 5.76
N LEU A 251 26.05 -0.15 7.06
CA LEU A 251 25.01 -0.92 7.72
C LEU A 251 23.58 -0.55 7.23
N SER A 252 23.34 0.70 6.85
CA SER A 252 22.08 1.13 6.22
C SER A 252 21.87 0.42 4.88
N LYS A 253 22.93 0.32 4.07
CA LYS A 253 22.88 -0.42 2.80
C LYS A 253 22.64 -1.90 3.02
N THR A 254 23.31 -2.52 3.99
CA THR A 254 23.11 -3.93 4.35
C THR A 254 21.65 -4.21 4.73
N ARG A 255 21.04 -3.37 5.58
CA ARG A 255 19.63 -3.52 5.97
C ARG A 255 18.67 -3.36 4.80
N LEU A 256 18.90 -2.37 3.94
CA LEU A 256 18.07 -2.19 2.75
C LEU A 256 18.19 -3.33 1.75
N GLN A 257 19.39 -3.88 1.56
CA GLN A 257 19.59 -5.04 0.70
C GLN A 257 18.91 -6.29 1.27
N ALA A 258 18.95 -6.47 2.60
CA ALA A 258 18.21 -7.53 3.28
C ALA A 258 16.70 -7.35 3.10
N LEU A 259 16.18 -6.12 3.22
CA LEU A 259 14.77 -5.80 2.97
C LEU A 259 14.38 -6.10 1.51
N GLN A 260 15.17 -5.65 0.53
CA GLN A 260 14.93 -5.91 -0.90
C GLN A 260 14.89 -7.42 -1.17
N THR A 261 15.88 -8.16 -0.69
CA THR A 261 15.94 -9.62 -0.83
C THR A 261 14.73 -10.30 -0.20
N ALA A 262 14.23 -9.80 0.93
CA ALA A 262 13.07 -10.35 1.60
C ALA A 262 11.76 -10.10 0.83
N ILE A 263 11.67 -9.02 0.05
CA ILE A 263 10.47 -8.66 -0.75
C ILE A 263 10.47 -9.33 -2.14
N GLU A 264 11.63 -9.76 -2.63
CA GLU A 264 11.78 -10.42 -3.93
C GLU A 264 11.62 -11.94 -3.89
N ARG A 265 11.58 -12.55 -2.70
CA ARG A 265 11.28 -13.98 -2.48
C ARG A 265 9.79 -14.28 -2.68
#